data_AF-A0A0V0THY7-F1
#
_entry.id   AF-A0A0V0THY7-F1
#
_cell.length_a   1.000
_cell.length_b   1.000
_cell.length_c   1.000
_cell.angle_alpha   90.00
_cell.angle_beta   90.00
_cell.angle_gamma   90.00
#
_symmetry.space_group_name_H-M   'P 1'
#
loop_
_entity.id
_entity.type
_entity.pdbx_description
1 polymer ?
#
loop_
_entity_poly.entity_id
_entity_poly.type
_entity_poly.pdbx_seq_one_letter_code
_entity_poly.pdbx_strand_id
1 'polypeptide(L)'
;MLHLTCLDHGLHRIAEHIRCLFPDVDRLISNVKKVFLKAPSRVQLFKEMAPEIPLTPQPVLTRWGTWLSAVFYYAANFKKIQEIISCFEEEEESAAVKIIHEIMQKESLRCDLVFIANFANFVQAFTFLEIRSETLVDRLQVFDKVINNIHKIPGIVGEDIKTNKDLKEIKSIAEVLTGKSNAQLIGMNTESAVCFKYAPVTSAE
;
A
#
# COMPACT_ATOMS: atom_id res chain seq x y z
N MET A 1 20.06 1.49 -15.01
CA MET A 1 18.60 1.65 -14.78
C MET A 1 18.29 1.67 -13.28
N LEU A 2 18.92 2.58 -12.52
CA LEU A 2 18.99 2.51 -11.05
C LEU A 2 18.44 3.75 -10.35
N HIS A 3 17.86 4.71 -11.09
CA HIS A 3 17.61 6.07 -10.58
C HIS A 3 16.15 6.35 -10.17
N LEU A 4 15.17 5.92 -10.97
CA LEU A 4 13.74 5.99 -10.59
C LEU A 4 13.36 4.87 -9.60
N THR A 5 14.07 3.74 -9.71
CA THR A 5 13.90 2.60 -8.81
C THR A 5 14.19 2.99 -7.37
N CYS A 6 15.10 3.92 -7.04
CA CYS A 6 15.41 4.22 -5.64
C CYS A 6 14.27 4.93 -4.89
N LEU A 7 13.63 5.94 -5.50
CA LEU A 7 12.50 6.65 -4.87
C LEU A 7 11.26 5.75 -4.82
N ASP A 8 10.96 5.07 -5.92
CA ASP A 8 9.81 4.17 -6.00
C ASP A 8 10.00 2.95 -5.09
N HIS A 9 11.18 2.32 -5.09
CA HIS A 9 11.50 1.21 -4.19
C HIS A 9 11.50 1.65 -2.73
N GLY A 10 12.00 2.84 -2.44
CA GLY A 10 11.92 3.42 -1.10
C GLY A 10 10.46 3.60 -0.65
N LEU A 11 9.62 4.15 -1.51
CA LEU A 11 8.20 4.32 -1.24
C LEU A 11 7.50 2.95 -1.07
N HIS A 12 7.83 1.97 -1.90
CA HIS A 12 7.37 0.58 -1.78
C HIS A 12 7.79 -0.05 -0.44
N ARG A 13 9.01 0.21 0.06
CA ARG A 13 9.47 -0.30 1.36
C ARG A 13 8.71 0.34 2.53
N ILE A 14 8.43 1.65 2.47
CA ILE A 14 7.58 2.32 3.47
C ILE A 14 6.17 1.73 3.45
N ALA A 15 5.60 1.56 2.25
CA ALA A 15 4.31 0.93 2.03
C ALA A 15 4.24 -0.49 2.61
N GLU A 16 5.26 -1.30 2.36
CA GLU A 16 5.37 -2.65 2.91
C GLU A 16 5.47 -2.64 4.44
N HIS A 17 6.25 -1.70 5.00
CA HIS A 17 6.30 -1.51 6.45
C HIS A 17 4.93 -1.18 7.03
N ILE A 18 4.19 -0.26 6.41
CA ILE A 18 2.80 0.07 6.80
C ILE A 18 1.92 -1.17 6.76
N ARG A 19 1.98 -1.99 5.69
CA ARG A 19 1.22 -3.24 5.58
C ARG A 19 1.50 -4.18 6.76
N CYS A 20 2.77 -4.31 7.15
CA CYS A 20 3.18 -5.13 8.29
C CYS A 20 2.66 -4.62 9.65
N LEU A 21 2.34 -3.33 9.78
CA LEU A 21 1.71 -2.77 10.98
C LEU A 21 0.24 -3.17 11.12
N PHE A 22 -0.40 -3.66 10.05
CA PHE A 22 -1.82 -4.06 10.02
C PHE A 22 -2.03 -5.53 9.62
N PRO A 23 -1.50 -6.49 10.39
CA PRO A 23 -1.51 -7.90 10.03
C PRO A 23 -2.92 -8.48 9.89
N ASP A 24 -3.90 -8.01 10.66
CA ASP A 24 -5.29 -8.48 10.55
C ASP A 24 -5.95 -8.01 9.26
N VAL A 25 -5.68 -6.78 8.81
CA VAL A 25 -6.16 -6.27 7.51
C VAL A 25 -5.53 -7.07 6.36
N ASP A 26 -4.23 -7.33 6.44
CA ASP A 26 -3.53 -8.14 5.44
C ASP A 26 -4.03 -9.59 5.38
N ARG A 27 -4.26 -10.20 6.55
CA ARG A 27 -4.87 -11.53 6.66
C ARG A 27 -6.31 -11.54 6.13
N LEU A 28 -7.10 -10.50 6.37
CA LEU A 28 -8.44 -10.38 5.81
C LEU A 28 -8.38 -10.40 4.28
N ILE A 29 -7.61 -9.49 3.69
CA ILE A 29 -7.50 -9.32 2.24
C ILE A 29 -7.03 -10.62 1.57
N SER A 30 -5.99 -11.26 2.10
CA SER A 30 -5.42 -12.48 1.54
C SER A 30 -6.35 -13.69 1.67
N ASN A 31 -7.12 -13.82 2.75
CA ASN A 31 -8.05 -14.93 2.92
C ASN A 31 -9.36 -14.74 2.17
N VAL A 32 -9.90 -13.51 2.09
CA VAL A 32 -11.09 -13.25 1.26
C VAL A 32 -10.80 -13.59 -0.20
N LYS A 33 -9.61 -13.22 -0.70
CA LYS A 33 -9.14 -13.65 -2.02
C LYS A 33 -9.22 -15.17 -2.21
N LYS A 34 -8.77 -15.96 -1.23
CA LYS A 34 -8.83 -17.43 -1.29
C LYS A 34 -10.25 -17.97 -1.30
N VAL A 35 -11.18 -17.36 -0.55
CA VAL A 35 -12.58 -17.82 -0.46
C VAL A 35 -13.28 -17.75 -1.81
N PHE A 36 -13.00 -16.73 -2.60
CA PHE A 36 -13.62 -16.54 -3.92
C PHE A 36 -12.80 -17.13 -5.07
N LEU A 37 -11.52 -17.44 -4.84
CA LEU A 37 -10.65 -18.02 -5.86
C LEU A 37 -11.13 -19.43 -6.23
N LYS A 38 -11.50 -19.63 -7.50
CA LYS A 38 -11.99 -20.92 -8.03
C LYS A 38 -13.23 -21.46 -7.32
N ALA A 39 -14.08 -20.60 -6.77
CA ALA A 39 -15.35 -20.99 -6.15
C ALA A 39 -16.55 -20.33 -6.86
N PRO A 40 -17.01 -20.88 -8.02
CA PRO A 40 -18.09 -20.30 -8.80
C PRO A 40 -19.40 -20.12 -8.02
N SER A 41 -19.74 -21.07 -7.15
CA SER A 41 -20.93 -21.00 -6.28
C SER A 41 -20.88 -19.78 -5.34
N ARG A 42 -19.74 -19.56 -4.68
CA ARG A 42 -19.53 -18.41 -3.78
C ARG A 42 -19.54 -17.08 -4.53
N VAL A 43 -18.97 -17.06 -5.74
CA VAL A 43 -19.02 -15.89 -6.64
C VAL A 43 -20.45 -15.59 -7.10
N GLN A 44 -21.24 -16.62 -7.39
CA GLN A 44 -22.63 -16.48 -7.78
C GLN A 44 -23.47 -15.92 -6.63
N LEU A 45 -23.34 -16.49 -5.42
CA LEU A 45 -24.02 -15.99 -4.22
C LEU A 45 -23.65 -14.53 -3.93
N PHE A 46 -22.38 -14.16 -4.06
CA PHE A 46 -21.93 -12.78 -3.91
C PHE A 46 -22.70 -11.84 -4.83
N LYS A 47 -22.79 -12.17 -6.13
CA LYS A 47 -23.48 -11.34 -7.14
C LYS A 47 -24.98 -11.23 -6.88
N GLU A 48 -25.60 -12.28 -6.34
CA GLU A 48 -27.01 -12.28 -5.98
C GLU A 48 -27.29 -11.41 -4.76
N MET A 49 -26.43 -11.47 -3.73
CA MET A 49 -26.60 -10.69 -2.50
C MET A 49 -26.17 -9.22 -2.63
N ALA A 50 -25.25 -8.93 -3.54
CA ALA A 50 -24.67 -7.60 -3.74
C ALA A 50 -24.38 -7.32 -5.23
N PRO A 51 -25.41 -7.19 -6.07
CA PRO A 51 -25.25 -7.02 -7.52
C PRO A 51 -24.51 -5.72 -7.90
N GLU A 52 -24.65 -4.67 -7.09
CA GLU A 52 -24.03 -3.36 -7.31
C GLU A 52 -22.59 -3.26 -6.77
N ILE A 53 -22.12 -4.26 -6.02
CA ILE A 53 -20.76 -4.28 -5.46
C ILE A 53 -19.87 -5.10 -6.40
N PRO A 54 -18.75 -4.55 -6.89
CA PRO A 54 -17.79 -5.33 -7.66
C PRO A 54 -17.29 -6.54 -6.86
N LEU A 55 -16.90 -7.62 -7.54
CA LEU A 55 -16.27 -8.75 -6.86
C LEU A 55 -15.01 -8.32 -6.12
N THR A 56 -14.67 -9.11 -5.09
CA THR A 56 -13.55 -8.80 -4.21
C THR A 56 -12.26 -8.59 -5.01
N PRO A 57 -11.53 -7.48 -4.74
CA PRO A 57 -10.33 -7.15 -5.48
C PRO A 57 -9.28 -8.24 -5.27
N GLN A 58 -8.46 -8.43 -6.30
CA GLN A 58 -7.40 -9.42 -6.33
C GLN A 58 -6.04 -8.71 -6.24
N PRO A 59 -5.61 -8.28 -5.04
CA PRO A 59 -4.38 -7.52 -4.92
C PRO A 59 -3.18 -8.37 -5.36
N VAL A 60 -2.26 -7.67 -6.00
CA VAL A 60 -0.95 -8.18 -6.41
C VAL A 60 0.02 -7.78 -5.30
N LEU A 61 0.65 -8.77 -4.66
CA LEU A 61 1.53 -8.55 -3.50
C LEU A 61 2.62 -7.51 -3.79
N THR A 62 3.15 -7.50 -5.02
CA THR A 62 4.24 -6.60 -5.43
C THR A 62 3.78 -5.19 -5.79
N ARG A 63 2.46 -4.88 -5.75
CA ARG A 63 1.91 -3.57 -6.13
C ARG A 63 1.02 -3.02 -5.03
N TRP A 64 1.58 -2.16 -4.19
CA TRP A 64 0.90 -1.68 -2.99
C TRP A 64 -0.37 -0.88 -3.27
N GLY A 65 -0.43 -0.18 -4.42
CA GLY A 65 -1.66 0.48 -4.86
C GLY A 65 -2.87 -0.47 -4.93
N THR A 66 -2.65 -1.74 -5.31
CA THR A 66 -3.72 -2.74 -5.34
C THR A 66 -4.14 -3.19 -3.94
N TRP A 67 -3.21 -3.24 -2.98
CA TRP A 67 -3.53 -3.56 -1.58
C TRP A 67 -4.34 -2.42 -0.93
N LEU A 68 -3.93 -1.17 -1.09
CA LEU A 68 -4.70 -0.02 -0.61
C LEU A 68 -6.09 0.06 -1.25
N SER A 69 -6.19 -0.23 -2.55
CA SER A 69 -7.48 -0.30 -3.23
C SER A 69 -8.39 -1.37 -2.62
N ALA A 70 -7.81 -2.52 -2.23
CA ALA A 70 -8.54 -3.56 -1.51
C ALA A 70 -8.98 -3.10 -0.11
N VAL A 71 -8.12 -2.40 0.63
CA VAL A 71 -8.49 -1.80 1.92
C VAL A 71 -9.70 -0.87 1.77
N PHE A 72 -9.70 0.04 0.79
CA PHE A 72 -10.82 0.96 0.57
C PHE A 72 -12.10 0.23 0.18
N TYR A 73 -11.99 -0.80 -0.66
CA TYR A 73 -13.11 -1.68 -0.98
C TYR A 73 -13.72 -2.32 0.28
N TYR A 74 -12.90 -2.89 1.17
CA TYR A 74 -13.40 -3.53 2.38
C TYR A 74 -13.95 -2.51 3.39
N ALA A 75 -13.33 -1.35 3.52
CA ALA A 75 -13.82 -0.27 4.38
C ALA A 75 -15.22 0.20 3.92
N ALA A 76 -15.41 0.41 2.61
CA ALA A 76 -16.67 0.87 2.04
C ALA A 76 -17.79 -0.18 2.11
N ASN A 77 -17.45 -1.46 1.99
CA ASN A 77 -18.43 -2.55 1.85
C ASN A 77 -18.49 -3.48 3.07
N PHE A 78 -17.85 -3.12 4.19
CA PHE A 78 -17.57 -4.02 5.31
C PHE A 78 -18.76 -4.88 5.74
N LYS A 79 -19.90 -4.23 6.04
CA LYS A 79 -21.11 -4.93 6.52
C LYS A 79 -21.64 -5.93 5.50
N LYS A 80 -21.72 -5.54 4.23
CA LYS A 80 -22.23 -6.41 3.17
C LYS A 80 -21.30 -7.60 2.91
N ILE A 81 -19.98 -7.38 2.94
CA ILE A 81 -19.00 -8.47 2.83
C ILE A 81 -19.12 -9.41 4.04
N GLN A 82 -19.27 -8.87 5.25
CA GLN A 82 -19.48 -9.67 6.46
C GLN A 82 -20.74 -10.54 6.36
N GLU A 83 -21.86 -9.99 5.89
CA GLU A 83 -23.10 -10.74 5.64
C GLU A 83 -22.90 -11.89 4.65
N ILE A 84 -22.24 -11.63 3.51
CA ILE A 84 -21.96 -12.65 2.49
C ILE A 84 -21.08 -13.77 3.06
N ILE A 85 -20.03 -13.41 3.81
CA ILE A 85 -19.13 -14.40 4.41
C ILE A 85 -19.89 -15.27 5.43
N SER A 86 -20.83 -14.70 6.18
CA SER A 86 -21.73 -15.45 7.09
C SER A 86 -22.67 -16.43 6.39
N CYS A 87 -22.91 -16.29 5.09
CA CYS A 87 -23.69 -17.26 4.31
C CYS A 87 -22.86 -18.44 3.81
N PHE A 88 -21.52 -18.35 3.87
CA PHE A 88 -20.70 -19.53 3.70
C PHE A 88 -20.82 -20.30 5.00
N GLU A 89 -21.69 -21.32 5.00
CA GLU A 89 -21.77 -22.29 6.09
C GLU A 89 -20.34 -22.70 6.49
N GLU A 90 -20.14 -23.20 7.71
CA GLU A 90 -18.92 -23.93 8.05
C GLU A 90 -18.84 -25.25 7.24
N GLU A 91 -19.09 -25.21 5.92
CA GLU A 91 -18.72 -26.20 4.94
C GLU A 91 -17.32 -26.66 5.30
N GLU A 92 -17.25 -27.92 5.70
CA GLU A 92 -16.10 -28.54 6.32
C GLU A 92 -14.81 -28.11 5.59
N GLU A 93 -13.92 -27.49 6.38
CA GLU A 93 -12.49 -27.25 6.08
C GLU A 93 -12.06 -26.00 5.29
N SER A 94 -12.90 -25.00 4.99
CA SER A 94 -12.32 -23.73 4.51
C SER A 94 -11.67 -22.93 5.64
N ALA A 95 -10.40 -23.22 5.95
CA ALA A 95 -9.61 -22.49 6.94
C ALA A 95 -9.60 -20.97 6.70
N ALA A 96 -9.71 -20.55 5.43
CA ALA A 96 -9.82 -19.15 5.06
C ALA A 96 -11.12 -18.50 5.58
N VAL A 97 -12.27 -19.18 5.48
CA VAL A 97 -13.56 -18.68 5.98
C VAL A 97 -13.52 -18.51 7.51
N LYS A 98 -12.97 -19.51 8.22
CA LYS A 98 -12.77 -19.44 9.69
C LYS A 98 -11.92 -18.24 10.10
N ILE A 99 -10.77 -18.05 9.44
CA ILE A 99 -9.88 -16.92 9.70
C ILE A 99 -10.59 -15.57 9.45
N ILE A 100 -11.37 -15.46 8.36
CA ILE A 100 -12.10 -14.22 8.05
C ILE A 100 -13.15 -13.94 9.12
N HIS A 101 -13.91 -14.96 9.56
CA HIS A 101 -14.88 -14.81 10.64
C HIS A 101 -14.22 -14.28 11.91
N GLU A 102 -13.14 -14.91 12.37
CA GLU A 102 -12.40 -14.47 13.57
C GLU A 102 -11.93 -13.02 13.44
N ILE A 103 -11.35 -12.66 12.30
CA ILE A 103 -10.83 -11.31 12.06
C ILE A 103 -11.96 -10.28 12.02
N MET A 104 -13.08 -10.56 11.35
CA MET A 104 -14.21 -9.63 11.22
C MET A 104 -14.95 -9.36 12.55
N GLN A 105 -14.77 -10.21 13.57
CA GLN A 105 -15.30 -9.93 14.92
C GLN A 105 -14.45 -8.93 15.71
N LYS A 106 -13.19 -8.68 15.30
CA LYS A 106 -12.32 -7.73 16.00
C LYS A 106 -12.81 -6.31 15.76
N GLU A 107 -13.11 -5.58 16.84
CA GLU A 107 -13.49 -4.18 16.77
C GLU A 107 -12.35 -3.33 16.17
N SER A 108 -11.10 -3.66 16.52
CA SER A 108 -9.89 -2.99 16.01
C SER A 108 -9.78 -3.02 14.48
N LEU A 109 -10.27 -4.06 13.81
CA LEU A 109 -10.20 -4.17 12.35
C LEU A 109 -10.87 -3.00 11.64
N ARG A 110 -12.03 -2.54 12.16
CA ARG A 110 -12.75 -1.40 11.56
C ARG A 110 -11.95 -0.12 11.72
N CYS A 111 -11.36 0.07 12.90
CA CYS A 111 -10.46 1.20 13.17
C CYS A 111 -9.24 1.16 12.26
N ASP A 112 -8.64 -0.02 12.06
CA ASP A 112 -7.47 -0.21 11.20
C ASP A 112 -7.79 0.11 9.73
N LEU A 113 -8.92 -0.40 9.21
CA LEU A 113 -9.39 -0.10 7.85
C LEU A 113 -9.58 1.41 7.62
N VAL A 114 -10.17 2.11 8.61
CA VAL A 114 -10.35 3.57 8.55
C VAL A 114 -9.01 4.29 8.70
N PHE A 115 -8.13 3.83 9.58
CA PHE A 115 -6.82 4.44 9.79
C PHE A 115 -5.97 4.38 8.52
N ILE A 116 -5.99 3.26 7.81
CA ILE A 116 -5.23 3.08 6.57
C ILE A 116 -5.69 4.06 5.47
N ALA A 117 -6.90 4.61 5.53
CA ALA A 117 -7.37 5.66 4.63
C ALA A 117 -6.48 6.93 4.64
N ASN A 118 -5.73 7.17 5.72
CA ASN A 118 -4.75 8.25 5.78
C ASN A 118 -3.60 8.10 4.76
N PHE A 119 -3.41 6.90 4.18
CA PHE A 119 -2.40 6.63 3.16
C PHE A 119 -2.93 6.68 1.72
N ALA A 120 -4.16 7.16 1.48
CA ALA A 120 -4.75 7.21 0.14
C ALA A 120 -3.91 8.00 -0.89
N ASN A 121 -3.18 9.00 -0.44
CA ASN A 121 -2.25 9.78 -1.26
C ASN A 121 -1.09 8.96 -1.82
N PHE A 122 -0.72 7.84 -1.20
CA PHE A 122 0.30 6.96 -1.76
C PHE A 122 -0.16 6.28 -3.03
N VAL A 123 -1.45 5.94 -3.19
CA VAL A 123 -1.96 5.36 -4.44
C VAL A 123 -1.67 6.30 -5.61
N GLN A 124 -2.00 7.59 -5.40
CA GLN A 124 -1.72 8.64 -6.39
C GLN A 124 -0.22 8.81 -6.62
N ALA A 125 0.59 8.72 -5.56
CA ALA A 125 2.04 8.81 -5.67
C ALA A 125 2.64 7.65 -6.49
N PHE A 126 2.22 6.41 -6.24
CA PHE A 126 2.66 5.25 -7.04
C PHE A 126 2.26 5.40 -8.50
N THR A 127 1.00 5.73 -8.79
CA THR A 127 0.55 5.95 -10.18
C THR A 127 1.34 7.07 -10.86
N PHE A 128 1.64 8.16 -10.14
CA PHE A 128 2.42 9.26 -10.69
C PHE A 128 3.88 8.87 -10.94
N LEU A 129 4.51 8.15 -10.02
CA LEU A 129 5.90 7.69 -10.15
C LEU A 129 6.05 6.64 -11.27
N GLU A 130 5.00 5.89 -11.59
CA GLU A 130 4.97 4.94 -12.71
C GLU A 130 4.89 5.62 -14.10
N ILE A 131 4.38 6.85 -14.20
CA ILE A 131 4.26 7.59 -15.47
C ILE A 131 5.64 8.05 -15.95
N ARG A 132 5.92 7.91 -17.26
CA ARG A 132 7.25 8.17 -17.85
C ARG A 132 7.50 9.61 -18.33
N SER A 133 6.48 10.47 -18.38
CA SER A 133 6.57 11.85 -18.91
C SER A 133 7.06 12.90 -17.90
N GLU A 134 7.06 12.59 -16.61
CA GLU A 134 7.25 13.57 -15.54
C GLU A 134 8.72 13.86 -15.22
N THR A 135 9.04 15.10 -14.87
CA THR A 135 10.41 15.52 -14.54
C THR A 135 10.83 15.05 -13.14
N LEU A 136 12.14 15.07 -12.86
CA LEU A 136 12.66 14.75 -11.52
C LEU A 136 12.08 15.69 -10.45
N VAL A 137 11.91 16.98 -10.78
CA VAL A 137 11.34 17.97 -9.87
C VAL A 137 9.90 17.62 -9.51
N ASP A 138 9.07 17.26 -10.49
CA ASP A 138 7.66 16.90 -10.27
C ASP A 138 7.54 15.65 -9.37
N ARG A 139 8.41 14.66 -9.60
CA ARG A 139 8.47 13.43 -8.79
C ARG A 139 8.89 13.71 -7.35
N LEU A 140 9.89 14.56 -7.14
CA LEU A 140 10.33 14.96 -5.80
C LEU A 140 9.23 15.73 -5.06
N GLN A 141 8.46 16.58 -5.75
CA GLN A 141 7.31 17.26 -5.15
C GLN A 141 6.24 16.27 -4.68
N VAL A 142 5.96 15.23 -5.47
CA VAL A 142 5.03 14.16 -5.07
C VAL A 142 5.56 13.41 -3.85
N PHE A 143 6.86 13.12 -3.83
CA PHE A 143 7.49 12.50 -2.67
C PHE A 143 7.37 13.36 -1.41
N ASP A 144 7.68 14.66 -1.50
CA ASP A 144 7.52 15.60 -0.39
C ASP A 144 6.08 15.67 0.12
N LYS A 145 5.08 15.62 -0.77
CA LYS A 145 3.67 15.54 -0.39
C LYS A 145 3.38 14.27 0.43
N VAL A 146 3.91 13.11 0.01
CA VAL A 146 3.77 11.86 0.77
C VAL A 146 4.42 11.98 2.14
N ILE A 147 5.66 12.46 2.22
CA ILE A 147 6.39 12.65 3.47
C ILE A 147 5.64 13.59 4.41
N ASN A 148 5.16 14.72 3.91
CA ASN A 148 4.39 15.68 4.70
C ASN A 148 3.10 15.09 5.26
N ASN A 149 2.43 14.21 4.51
CA ASN A 149 1.24 13.51 4.99
C ASN A 149 1.61 12.51 6.09
N ILE A 150 2.67 11.72 5.94
CA ILE A 150 3.17 10.82 7.00
C ILE A 150 3.44 11.59 8.30
N HIS A 151 4.09 12.75 8.22
CA HIS A 151 4.40 13.56 9.40
C HIS A 151 3.16 14.05 10.15
N LYS A 152 2.03 14.22 9.44
CA LYS A 152 0.74 14.62 10.03
C LYS A 152 -0.02 13.47 10.70
N ILE A 153 0.38 12.21 10.50
CA ILE A 153 -0.30 11.07 11.09
C ILE A 153 0.03 11.03 12.60
N PRO A 154 -0.98 11.13 13.48
CA PRO A 154 -0.76 11.08 14.92
C PRO A 154 -0.66 9.64 15.43
N GLY A 155 -0.26 9.50 16.70
CA GLY A 155 -0.30 8.24 17.44
C GLY A 155 0.89 7.32 17.17
N ILE A 156 0.91 6.19 17.88
CA ILE A 156 2.06 5.26 17.91
C ILE A 156 2.45 4.74 16.52
N VAL A 157 1.46 4.47 15.66
CA VAL A 157 1.69 4.01 14.29
C VAL A 157 2.32 5.11 13.45
N GLY A 158 1.84 6.34 13.58
CA GLY A 158 2.42 7.50 12.89
C GLY A 158 3.88 7.71 13.31
N GLU A 159 4.18 7.63 14.60
CA GLU A 159 5.55 7.77 15.11
C GLU A 159 6.47 6.63 14.64
N ASP A 160 5.97 5.38 14.64
CA ASP A 160 6.72 4.24 14.12
C ASP A 160 7.11 4.44 12.64
N ILE A 161 6.18 4.87 11.80
CA ILE A 161 6.44 5.15 10.37
C ILE A 161 7.42 6.34 10.22
N LYS A 162 7.30 7.39 11.03
CA LYS A 162 8.22 8.56 10.99
C LYS A 162 9.66 8.19 11.36
N THR A 163 9.83 7.22 12.26
CA THR A 163 11.16 6.77 12.69
C THR A 163 11.79 5.73 11.77
N ASN A 164 11.03 5.22 10.80
CA ASN A 164 11.48 4.23 9.81
C ASN A 164 12.75 4.68 9.07
N LYS A 165 13.74 3.78 9.00
CA LYS A 165 15.05 4.06 8.39
C LYS A 165 14.96 4.37 6.89
N ASP A 166 14.03 3.74 6.19
CA ASP A 166 13.85 3.88 4.74
C ASP A 166 13.29 5.28 4.43
N LEU A 167 12.42 5.80 5.31
CA LEU A 167 11.95 7.19 5.23
C LEU A 167 13.11 8.19 5.33
N LYS A 168 14.07 7.95 6.22
CA LYS A 168 15.26 8.79 6.39
C LYS A 168 16.20 8.71 5.19
N GLU A 169 16.40 7.50 4.67
CA GLU A 169 17.24 7.23 3.49
C GLU A 169 16.71 7.98 2.27
N ILE A 170 15.41 7.88 1.98
CA ILE A 170 14.84 8.52 0.80
C ILE A 170 14.81 10.05 0.95
N LYS A 171 14.56 10.56 2.16
CA LYS A 171 14.67 12.01 2.43
C LYS A 171 16.09 12.51 2.15
N SER A 172 17.10 11.79 2.63
CA SER A 172 18.52 12.09 2.35
C SER A 172 18.81 12.10 0.84
N ILE A 173 18.33 11.11 0.10
CA ILE A 173 18.46 11.06 -1.37
C ILE A 173 17.79 12.28 -2.00
N ALA A 174 16.54 12.58 -1.66
CA ALA A 174 15.81 13.74 -2.19
C ALA A 174 16.54 15.08 -1.92
N GLU A 175 17.14 15.23 -0.74
CA GLU A 175 17.94 16.42 -0.39
C GLU A 175 19.21 16.56 -1.24
N VAL A 176 19.91 15.46 -1.52
CA VAL A 176 21.06 15.44 -2.43
C VAL A 176 20.62 15.81 -3.86
N LEU A 177 19.51 15.24 -4.34
CA LEU A 177 18.99 15.49 -5.69
C LEU A 177 18.53 16.93 -5.91
N THR A 178 18.04 17.60 -4.86
CA THR A 178 17.64 19.01 -4.90
C THR A 178 18.81 19.98 -4.71
N GLY A 179 20.03 19.47 -4.51
CA GLY A 179 21.24 20.29 -4.40
C GLY A 179 21.44 20.96 -3.04
N LYS A 180 20.85 20.42 -1.96
CA LYS A 180 21.13 20.92 -0.60
C LYS A 180 22.60 20.64 -0.23
N SER A 181 23.37 21.71 0.01
CA SER A 181 24.82 21.65 0.24
C SER A 181 25.26 20.83 1.46
N ASN A 182 24.36 20.66 2.45
CA ASN A 182 24.64 19.95 3.71
C ASN A 182 24.01 18.55 3.75
N ALA A 183 23.43 18.08 2.65
CA ALA A 183 22.81 16.77 2.59
C ALA A 183 23.88 15.67 2.70
N GLN A 184 23.65 14.70 3.58
CA GLN A 184 24.45 13.49 3.66
C GLN A 184 23.81 12.43 2.77
N LEU A 185 24.63 11.68 2.02
CA LEU A 185 24.16 10.52 1.26
C LEU A 185 24.14 9.30 2.19
N ILE A 186 22.94 8.79 2.50
CA ILE A 186 22.74 7.62 3.35
C ILE A 186 22.23 6.46 2.48
N GLY A 187 22.74 5.25 2.70
CA GLY A 187 22.25 4.03 2.02
C GLY A 187 22.64 3.89 0.54
N MET A 188 23.37 4.87 -0.01
CA MET A 188 23.79 4.90 -1.42
C MET A 188 25.29 5.25 -1.52
N ASN A 189 25.99 4.67 -2.50
CA ASN A 189 27.40 5.01 -2.74
C ASN A 189 27.55 6.29 -3.59
N THR A 190 28.68 6.97 -3.44
CA THR A 190 28.97 8.26 -4.08
C THR A 190 28.93 8.18 -5.61
N GLU A 191 29.44 7.08 -6.19
CA GLU A 191 29.43 6.85 -7.64
C GLU A 191 28.01 6.83 -8.18
N SER A 192 27.11 6.10 -7.50
CA SER A 192 25.68 6.09 -7.81
C SER A 192 25.12 7.50 -7.70
N ALA A 193 25.37 8.20 -6.58
CA ALA A 193 24.89 9.57 -6.31
C ALA A 193 25.29 10.60 -7.36
N VAL A 194 26.54 10.56 -7.86
CA VAL A 194 27.01 11.46 -8.92
C VAL A 194 26.27 11.20 -10.23
N CYS A 195 25.98 9.94 -10.55
CA CYS A 195 25.16 9.57 -11.70
C CYS A 195 23.72 10.10 -11.57
N PHE A 196 23.17 10.31 -10.37
CA PHE A 196 21.81 10.84 -10.21
C PHE A 196 21.65 12.30 -10.68
N LYS A 197 22.66 13.15 -10.53
CA LYS A 197 22.59 14.56 -10.97
C LYS A 197 22.32 14.68 -12.48
N TYR A 198 22.79 13.70 -13.24
CA TYR A 198 22.70 13.64 -14.70
C TYR A 198 21.84 12.46 -15.18
N ALA A 199 21.17 11.76 -14.26
CA ALA A 199 20.37 10.60 -14.59
C ALA A 199 19.17 11.06 -15.44
N PRO A 200 18.98 10.49 -16.64
CA PRO A 200 17.77 10.75 -17.40
C PRO A 200 16.56 10.31 -16.55
N VAL A 201 15.51 11.13 -16.56
CA VAL A 201 14.26 10.83 -15.83
C VAL A 201 13.55 9.60 -16.42
N THR A 202 14.01 9.12 -17.57
CA THR A 202 13.57 7.93 -18.26
C THR A 202 14.64 6.84 -18.20
N SER A 203 14.21 5.62 -17.86
CA SER A 203 14.94 4.39 -18.18
C SER A 203 15.11 4.30 -19.71
N ALA A 204 16.33 4.53 -20.20
CA ALA A 204 16.70 4.02 -21.52
C ALA A 204 16.82 2.49 -21.41
N GLU A 205 16.09 1.77 -22.27
CA GLU A 205 16.57 0.48 -22.76
C GLU A 205 17.81 0.70 -23.63
#